data_AF-A0A3D5I351-F1
#
_entry.id   AF-A0A3D5I351-F1
#
_cell.length_a   1.000
_cell.length_b   1.000
_cell.length_c   1.000
_cell.angle_alpha   90.00
_cell.angle_beta   90.00
_cell.angle_gamma   90.00
#
_symmetry.space_group_name_H-M   'P 1'
#
loop_
_entity.id
_entity.type
_entity.pdbx_description
1 polymer ?
#
loop_
_entity_poly.entity_id
_entity_poly.type
_entity_poly.pdbx_seq_one_letter_code
_entity_poly.pdbx_strand_id
1 'polypeptide(L)'
;MQFKHLKMTGFKSFAEPEEVAIEDGMTGVVGPNGCGKSNIVEALRWLMGESSARNMRGNELEDVIFSGTASRPSRNFAEVTLTLDNTSQDAPAHLNSSDEIQISRKLERGKGSTFRINGKVVRARDVQLIFADMATGSRSSGIVSQGKVDALINAKPRDRRNLLEEAASISGLHQRRHEAELRLNTAESNLDRLEDILIQLDEQKATLLKQARQAARYRSIADRIRKADAHLMLTRFTASMAQLDHTEQNLRAAEREVAAATTAVSAQQRKRDEASSTMPPLRQAEAVAAAEMQRLSIARSELDNEEERARQAAVEIAHRKEQISTDITRERQLLADAEKAVADLAEEASAITLENEGEAPKIEQAADQLEQARVEADSAEKALADAAARSRSAEREAESIQRRNDELQRQKETAQNSLAAIDLASLEDTVKALATHLKTAEAASTMAMTARIEAEATIETRRSALNTLTGDRTTSTENLARIRAETEALTALLSTSAESTATPVSGKVSVDEGFEDALAAVLGEGLAAPVGKNRNGYWAEITIRET
;
A
#
# COMPACT_ATOMS: atom_id res chain seq x y z
N MET A 1 12.72 -78.74 46.08
CA MET A 1 11.29 -78.35 46.06
C MET A 1 10.38 -79.50 45.62
N GLN A 2 9.26 -79.73 46.29
CA GLN A 2 8.30 -80.83 46.03
C GLN A 2 6.90 -80.30 45.71
N PHE A 3 6.05 -81.10 45.06
CA PHE A 3 4.65 -80.73 44.76
C PHE A 3 3.76 -81.15 45.92
N LYS A 4 3.02 -80.23 46.54
CA LYS A 4 2.13 -80.54 47.68
C LYS A 4 0.66 -80.71 47.27
N HIS A 5 0.11 -79.70 46.58
CA HIS A 5 -1.32 -79.64 46.26
C HIS A 5 -1.52 -79.20 44.82
N LEU A 6 -2.34 -79.94 44.07
CA LEU A 6 -2.83 -79.54 42.75
C LEU A 6 -4.33 -79.28 42.82
N LYS A 7 -4.70 -78.01 42.67
CA LYS A 7 -6.09 -77.58 42.60
C LYS A 7 -6.49 -77.31 41.16
N MET A 8 -7.59 -77.89 40.71
CA MET A 8 -8.13 -77.73 39.37
C MET A 8 -9.57 -77.24 39.45
N THR A 9 -9.94 -76.25 38.63
CA THR A 9 -11.29 -75.70 38.60
C THR A 9 -11.67 -75.41 37.16
N GLY A 10 -12.79 -75.98 36.69
CA GLY A 10 -13.24 -75.82 35.31
C GLY A 10 -12.29 -76.38 34.26
N PHE A 11 -11.35 -77.26 34.65
CA PHE A 11 -10.32 -77.81 33.78
C PHE A 11 -10.73 -79.19 33.26
N LYS A 12 -10.96 -79.33 31.96
CA LYS A 12 -11.41 -80.57 31.31
C LYS A 12 -12.52 -81.26 32.11
N SER A 13 -12.33 -82.49 32.57
CA SER A 13 -13.32 -83.25 33.34
C SER A 13 -13.65 -82.68 34.73
N PHE A 14 -12.90 -81.71 35.24
CA PHE A 14 -13.07 -81.14 36.59
C PHE A 14 -13.93 -79.87 36.53
N ALA A 15 -15.26 -80.04 36.61
CA ALA A 15 -16.23 -78.95 36.53
C ALA A 15 -16.32 -78.07 37.80
N GLU A 16 -16.04 -78.67 38.96
CA GLU A 16 -16.01 -78.02 40.28
C GLU A 16 -14.56 -77.98 40.79
N PRO A 17 -14.23 -77.12 41.77
CA PRO A 17 -12.90 -77.07 42.36
C PRO A 17 -12.57 -78.39 43.05
N GLU A 18 -11.59 -79.11 42.50
CA GLU A 18 -11.07 -80.35 43.08
C GLU A 18 -9.61 -80.15 43.47
N GLU A 19 -9.22 -80.67 44.63
CA GLU A 19 -7.86 -80.60 45.14
C GLU A 19 -7.28 -82.01 45.29
N VAL A 20 -6.11 -82.21 44.68
CA VAL A 20 -5.37 -83.47 44.72
C VAL A 20 -4.11 -83.23 45.55
N ALA A 21 -4.05 -83.88 46.72
CA ALA A 21 -2.83 -83.94 47.52
C ALA A 21 -1.81 -84.86 46.83
N ILE A 22 -0.57 -84.39 46.72
CA ILE A 22 0.56 -85.16 46.21
C ILE A 22 1.47 -85.40 47.42
N GLU A 23 1.40 -86.62 47.94
CA GLU A 23 2.17 -87.05 49.10
C GLU A 23 3.58 -87.50 48.70
N ASP A 24 4.49 -87.46 49.67
CA ASP A 24 5.85 -87.95 49.49
C ASP A 24 5.88 -89.42 49.09
N GLY A 25 6.77 -89.75 48.15
CA GLY A 25 6.93 -91.12 47.65
C GLY A 25 6.06 -91.42 46.44
N MET A 26 5.24 -92.47 46.51
CA MET A 26 4.45 -92.96 45.37
C MET A 26 2.97 -92.64 45.53
N THR A 27 2.50 -91.61 44.80
CA THR A 27 1.07 -91.30 44.69
C THR A 27 0.46 -92.01 43.47
N GLY A 28 -0.50 -92.91 43.72
CA GLY A 28 -1.19 -93.68 42.67
C GLY A 28 -2.56 -93.10 42.33
N VAL A 29 -2.76 -92.67 41.08
CA VAL A 29 -4.07 -92.20 40.58
C VAL A 29 -4.78 -93.34 39.85
N VAL A 30 -5.83 -93.90 40.47
CA VAL A 30 -6.59 -95.05 39.94
C VAL A 30 -8.05 -94.69 39.65
N GLY A 31 -8.68 -95.46 38.75
CA GLY A 31 -10.07 -95.26 38.35
C GLY A 31 -10.39 -95.87 36.98
N PRO A 32 -11.67 -95.98 36.60
CA PRO A 32 -12.09 -96.58 35.33
C PRO A 32 -11.66 -95.74 34.11
N ASN A 33 -11.69 -96.33 32.91
CA ASN A 33 -11.40 -95.58 31.69
C ASN A 33 -12.38 -94.42 31.51
N GLY A 34 -11.88 -93.25 31.13
CA GLY A 34 -12.69 -92.03 30.97
C GLY A 34 -12.92 -91.20 32.22
N CYS A 35 -12.46 -91.61 33.42
CA CYS A 35 -12.66 -90.83 34.66
C CYS A 35 -11.72 -89.62 34.83
N GLY A 36 -10.96 -89.23 33.79
CA GLY A 36 -10.13 -88.01 33.83
C GLY A 36 -8.72 -88.16 34.43
N LYS A 37 -8.24 -89.38 34.73
CA LYS A 37 -6.89 -89.61 35.30
C LYS A 37 -5.78 -88.90 34.54
N SER A 38 -5.78 -89.03 33.22
CA SER A 38 -4.76 -88.43 32.36
C SER A 38 -4.88 -86.90 32.26
N ASN A 39 -6.00 -86.31 32.68
CA ASN A 39 -6.19 -84.86 32.69
C ASN A 39 -5.41 -84.21 33.86
N ILE A 40 -5.10 -84.95 34.92
CA ILE A 40 -4.29 -84.46 36.05
C ILE A 40 -2.86 -84.15 35.59
N VAL A 41 -2.25 -85.06 34.83
CA VAL A 41 -0.91 -84.85 34.25
C VAL A 41 -0.91 -83.70 33.24
N GLU A 42 -1.99 -83.54 32.49
CA GLU A 42 -2.17 -82.42 31.57
C GLU A 42 -2.33 -81.09 32.30
N ALA A 43 -3.05 -81.05 33.42
CA ALA A 43 -3.17 -79.85 34.24
C ALA A 43 -1.79 -79.36 34.70
N LEU A 44 -0.90 -80.28 35.13
CA LEU A 44 0.48 -79.95 35.48
C LEU A 44 1.27 -79.39 34.28
N ARG A 45 1.25 -80.08 33.12
CA ARG A 45 1.94 -79.61 31.90
C ARG A 45 1.45 -78.24 31.44
N TRP A 46 0.14 -78.03 31.52
CA TRP A 46 -0.49 -76.77 31.16
C TRP A 46 -0.07 -75.65 32.10
N LEU A 47 -0.09 -75.89 33.41
CA LEU A 47 0.39 -74.93 34.40
C LEU A 47 1.87 -74.55 34.18
N MET A 48 2.71 -75.54 33.86
CA MET A 48 4.13 -75.37 33.55
C MET A 48 4.39 -74.64 32.22
N GLY A 49 3.35 -74.14 31.55
CA GLY A 49 3.47 -73.26 30.39
C GLY A 49 3.45 -73.96 29.03
N GLU A 50 2.87 -75.17 28.91
CA GLU A 50 2.54 -75.72 27.59
C GLU A 50 1.43 -74.90 26.93
N SER A 51 1.72 -74.36 25.74
CA SER A 51 0.79 -73.52 24.98
C SER A 51 0.26 -74.22 23.73
N SER A 52 0.74 -75.42 23.42
CA SER A 52 0.24 -76.22 22.29
C SER A 52 -1.04 -76.96 22.65
N ALA A 53 -2.15 -76.60 21.98
CA ALA A 53 -3.44 -77.31 22.08
C ALA A 53 -3.31 -78.81 21.75
N ARG A 54 -2.51 -79.14 20.73
CA ARG A 54 -2.24 -80.51 20.31
C ARG A 54 -1.59 -81.35 21.42
N ASN A 55 -0.61 -80.79 22.13
CA ASN A 55 0.05 -81.48 23.25
C ASN A 55 -0.86 -81.63 24.47
N MET A 56 -1.92 -80.82 24.53
CA MET A 56 -2.98 -80.86 25.53
C MET A 56 -4.17 -81.73 25.10
N ARG A 57 -4.05 -82.56 24.05
CA ARG A 57 -5.14 -83.39 23.48
C ARG A 57 -6.43 -82.60 23.21
N GLY A 58 -6.29 -81.37 22.73
CA GLY A 58 -7.36 -80.51 22.23
C GLY A 58 -7.05 -80.00 20.83
N ASN A 59 -8.06 -79.45 20.16
CA ASN A 59 -7.90 -78.76 18.87
C ASN A 59 -7.50 -77.31 19.10
N GLU A 60 -8.12 -76.66 20.09
CA GLU A 60 -7.83 -75.29 20.51
C GLU A 60 -7.35 -75.24 21.97
N LEU A 61 -6.64 -74.17 22.34
CA LEU A 61 -6.18 -74.03 23.72
C LEU A 61 -7.35 -73.84 24.69
N GLU A 62 -8.50 -73.33 24.22
CA GLU A 62 -9.73 -73.20 24.99
C GLU A 62 -10.40 -74.55 25.32
N ASP A 63 -10.02 -75.64 24.64
CA ASP A 63 -10.55 -76.99 24.90
C ASP A 63 -10.10 -77.55 26.27
N VAL A 64 -9.19 -76.85 26.96
CA VAL A 64 -8.87 -77.15 28.36
C VAL A 64 -9.98 -76.73 29.32
N ILE A 65 -10.93 -75.90 28.89
CA ILE A 65 -12.07 -75.44 29.68
C ILE A 65 -13.19 -76.49 29.61
N PHE A 66 -13.77 -76.84 30.76
CA PHE A 66 -14.89 -77.79 30.84
C PHE A 66 -16.03 -77.38 29.90
N SER A 67 -16.30 -78.24 28.92
CA SER A 67 -17.27 -78.01 27.84
C SER A 67 -18.72 -78.31 28.24
N GLY A 68 -18.98 -78.76 29.47
CA GLY A 68 -20.32 -79.15 29.93
C GLY A 68 -20.62 -80.63 29.73
N THR A 69 -21.63 -81.12 30.45
CA THR A 69 -22.24 -82.45 30.27
C THR A 69 -23.76 -82.29 30.24
N ALA A 70 -24.50 -83.37 29.94
CA ALA A 70 -25.97 -83.34 29.96
C ALA A 70 -26.58 -82.87 31.30
N SER A 71 -25.85 -83.04 32.41
CA SER A 71 -26.27 -82.65 33.76
C SER A 71 -25.59 -81.39 34.30
N ARG A 72 -24.58 -80.83 33.62
CA ARG A 72 -23.79 -79.70 34.12
C ARG A 72 -23.45 -78.71 33.00
N PRO A 73 -23.68 -77.39 33.20
CA PRO A 73 -23.35 -76.38 32.19
C PRO A 73 -21.82 -76.27 31.98
N SER A 74 -21.42 -75.76 30.82
CA SER A 74 -20.02 -75.43 30.52
C SER A 74 -19.48 -74.33 31.44
N ARG A 75 -18.15 -74.28 31.61
CA ARG A 75 -17.48 -73.19 32.33
C ARG A 75 -16.92 -72.16 31.35
N ASN A 76 -16.76 -70.94 31.85
CA ASN A 76 -16.17 -69.83 31.08
C ASN A 76 -14.64 -69.70 31.28
N PHE A 77 -14.09 -70.41 32.27
CA PHE A 77 -12.66 -70.43 32.55
C PHE A 77 -12.21 -71.78 33.08
N ALA A 78 -10.93 -72.05 32.90
CA ALA A 78 -10.18 -73.10 33.59
C ALA A 78 -9.08 -72.46 34.43
N GLU A 79 -8.90 -72.93 35.64
CA GLU A 79 -7.81 -72.52 36.52
C GLU A 79 -7.16 -73.75 37.13
N VAL A 80 -5.84 -73.80 37.04
CA VAL A 80 -5.01 -74.82 37.68
C VAL A 80 -4.03 -74.10 38.58
N THR A 81 -3.91 -74.57 39.82
CA THR A 81 -3.01 -74.02 40.83
C THR A 81 -2.18 -75.16 41.42
N LEU A 82 -0.86 -75.01 41.43
CA LEU A 82 0.07 -75.93 42.06
C LEU A 82 0.76 -75.21 43.22
N THR A 83 0.75 -75.86 44.38
CA THR A 83 1.50 -75.42 45.55
C THR A 83 2.77 -76.26 45.65
N LEU A 84 3.91 -75.57 45.68
CA LEU A 84 5.25 -76.13 45.80
C LEU A 84 5.79 -75.92 47.21
N ASP A 85 6.45 -76.93 47.77
CA ASP A 85 7.29 -76.78 48.96
C ASP A 85 8.59 -76.04 48.62
N ASN A 86 8.85 -74.93 49.30
CA ASN A 86 10.05 -74.12 49.19
C ASN A 86 10.86 -74.03 50.50
N THR A 87 10.66 -74.95 51.45
CA THR A 87 11.43 -74.99 52.71
C THR A 87 12.94 -75.09 52.50
N SER A 88 13.38 -75.77 51.44
CA SER A 88 14.80 -75.85 51.04
C SER A 88 15.35 -74.58 50.36
N GLN A 89 14.48 -73.59 50.04
CA GLN A 89 14.82 -72.34 49.36
C GLN A 89 15.54 -72.50 48.00
N ASP A 90 15.27 -73.59 47.28
CA ASP A 90 15.87 -73.85 45.97
C ASP A 90 15.27 -72.98 44.84
N ALA A 91 14.20 -72.23 45.11
CA ALA A 91 13.59 -71.33 44.13
C ALA A 91 14.48 -70.11 43.82
N PRO A 92 14.23 -69.38 42.72
CA PRO A 92 14.90 -68.12 42.45
C PRO A 92 14.83 -67.14 43.63
N ALA A 93 15.91 -66.39 43.87
CA ALA A 93 16.07 -65.54 45.07
C ALA A 93 14.90 -64.58 45.36
N HIS A 94 14.20 -64.10 44.31
CA HIS A 94 13.04 -63.21 44.44
C HIS A 94 11.76 -63.92 44.91
N LEU A 95 11.75 -65.26 44.99
CA LEU A 95 10.62 -66.09 45.44
C LEU A 95 10.88 -66.77 46.78
N ASN A 96 12.08 -66.69 47.34
CA ASN A 96 12.47 -67.26 48.64
C ASN A 96 11.96 -66.48 49.86
N SER A 97 10.91 -65.68 49.69
CA SER A 97 10.27 -64.94 50.79
C SER A 97 9.21 -65.75 51.53
N SER A 98 8.91 -66.96 51.08
CA SER A 98 7.86 -67.83 51.60
C SER A 98 8.31 -69.30 51.51
N ASP A 99 7.91 -70.09 52.50
CA ASP A 99 8.16 -71.54 52.56
C ASP A 99 7.26 -72.32 51.59
N GLU A 100 6.26 -71.66 51.00
CA GLU A 100 5.42 -72.22 49.95
C GLU A 100 5.32 -71.26 48.75
N ILE A 101 5.35 -71.84 47.55
CA ILE A 101 5.16 -71.12 46.29
C ILE A 101 3.90 -71.64 45.60
N GLN A 102 2.94 -70.76 45.39
CA GLN A 102 1.71 -71.06 44.66
C GLN A 102 1.82 -70.52 43.24
N ILE A 103 1.78 -71.41 42.25
CA ILE A 103 1.77 -71.06 40.83
C ILE A 103 0.38 -71.37 40.28
N SER A 104 -0.27 -70.39 39.66
CA SER A 104 -1.55 -70.61 39.00
C SER A 104 -1.56 -70.14 37.55
N ARG A 105 -2.32 -70.85 36.71
CA ARG A 105 -2.63 -70.47 35.34
C ARG A 105 -4.14 -70.48 35.19
N LYS A 106 -4.69 -69.36 34.73
CA LYS A 106 -6.10 -69.18 34.44
C LYS A 106 -6.29 -68.84 32.97
N LEU A 107 -7.16 -69.57 32.27
CA LEU A 107 -7.57 -69.26 30.90
C LEU A 107 -9.07 -69.00 30.90
N GLU A 108 -9.44 -67.86 30.33
CA GLU A 108 -10.83 -67.46 30.15
C GLU A 108 -11.11 -67.30 28.65
N ARG A 109 -12.29 -67.76 28.21
CA ARG A 109 -12.68 -67.74 26.79
C ARG A 109 -12.57 -66.32 26.22
N GLY A 110 -11.88 -66.18 25.09
CA GLY A 110 -11.67 -64.89 24.43
C GLY A 110 -10.73 -63.90 25.15
N LYS A 111 -10.26 -64.17 26.37
CA LYS A 111 -9.36 -63.27 27.14
C LYS A 111 -7.92 -63.79 27.28
N GLY A 112 -7.65 -65.04 26.88
CA GLY A 112 -6.31 -65.61 26.90
C GLY A 112 -5.85 -66.11 28.28
N SER A 113 -4.61 -66.62 28.34
CA SER A 113 -4.03 -67.20 29.56
C SER A 113 -3.35 -66.15 30.42
N THR A 114 -3.67 -66.12 31.72
CA THR A 114 -2.99 -65.33 32.75
C THR A 114 -2.23 -66.26 33.68
N PHE A 115 -0.97 -65.94 33.96
CA PHE A 115 -0.10 -66.65 34.90
C PHE A 115 0.07 -65.84 36.18
N ARG A 116 0.06 -66.51 37.33
CA ARG A 116 0.32 -65.90 38.62
C ARG A 116 1.29 -66.72 39.45
N ILE A 117 2.12 -66.04 40.22
CA ILE A 117 2.96 -66.62 41.27
C ILE A 117 2.64 -65.87 42.56
N ASN A 118 2.23 -66.58 43.61
CA ASN A 118 1.80 -66.03 44.90
C ASN A 118 0.80 -64.86 44.72
N GLY A 119 -0.17 -65.04 43.81
CA GLY A 119 -1.20 -64.05 43.48
C GLY A 119 -0.77 -62.91 42.55
N LYS A 120 0.52 -62.68 42.31
CA LYS A 120 1.02 -61.62 41.42
C LYS A 120 1.00 -62.08 39.97
N VAL A 121 0.50 -61.25 39.05
CA VAL A 121 0.50 -61.55 37.61
C VAL A 121 1.93 -61.50 37.07
N VAL A 122 2.33 -62.55 36.39
CA VAL A 122 3.68 -62.72 35.80
C VAL A 122 3.58 -63.14 34.35
N ARG A 123 4.69 -63.06 33.62
CA ARG A 123 4.73 -63.52 32.22
C ARG A 123 4.81 -65.05 32.20
N ALA A 124 4.26 -65.66 31.14
CA ALA A 124 4.37 -67.10 30.92
C ALA A 124 5.84 -67.59 30.93
N ARG A 125 6.76 -66.76 30.41
CA ARG A 125 8.19 -67.04 30.40
C ARG A 125 8.79 -67.12 31.81
N ASP A 126 8.31 -66.31 32.75
CA ASP A 126 8.82 -66.28 34.12
C ASP A 126 8.47 -67.60 34.84
N VAL A 127 7.24 -68.10 34.62
CA VAL A 127 6.81 -69.42 35.13
C VAL A 127 7.60 -70.55 34.47
N GLN A 128 7.81 -70.50 33.15
CA GLN A 128 8.61 -71.48 32.43
C GLN A 128 10.06 -71.54 32.94
N LEU A 129 10.66 -70.39 33.28
CA LEU A 129 12.02 -70.32 33.82
C LEU A 129 12.14 -71.06 35.16
N ILE A 130 11.18 -70.88 36.07
CA ILE A 130 11.16 -71.55 37.38
C ILE A 130 11.18 -73.07 37.20
N PHE A 131 10.30 -73.59 36.34
CA PHE A 131 10.24 -75.03 36.09
C PHE A 131 11.44 -75.55 35.26
N ALA A 132 12.05 -74.72 34.42
CA ALA A 132 13.27 -75.07 33.69
C ALA A 132 14.47 -75.22 34.64
N ASP A 133 14.60 -74.34 35.63
CA ASP A 133 15.63 -74.43 36.67
C ASP A 133 15.42 -75.66 37.57
N MET A 134 14.17 -76.07 37.80
CA MET A 134 13.82 -77.28 38.55
C MET A 134 13.89 -78.57 37.72
N ALA A 135 14.36 -78.52 36.45
CA ALA A 135 14.34 -79.64 35.51
C ALA A 135 12.95 -80.31 35.34
N THR A 136 11.87 -79.60 35.69
CA THR A 136 10.49 -80.12 35.75
C THR A 136 9.54 -79.24 34.94
N GLY A 137 9.92 -78.92 33.71
CA GLY A 137 9.11 -78.18 32.75
C GLY A 137 7.97 -78.98 32.13
N SER A 138 7.09 -78.30 31.38
CA SER A 138 5.93 -78.91 30.70
C SER A 138 6.30 -79.98 29.66
N ARG A 139 7.54 -79.94 29.17
CA ARG A 139 8.14 -80.90 28.23
C ARG A 139 9.24 -81.75 28.85
N SER A 140 9.38 -81.70 30.18
CA SER A 140 10.41 -82.43 30.90
C SER A 140 10.33 -83.93 30.68
N SER A 141 11.50 -84.55 30.74
CA SER A 141 11.70 -85.98 30.75
C SER A 141 11.01 -86.70 31.91
N GLY A 142 10.80 -86.00 33.02
CA GLY A 142 10.08 -86.51 34.20
C GLY A 142 8.58 -86.75 33.97
N ILE A 143 7.98 -86.20 32.90
CA ILE A 143 6.56 -86.41 32.58
C ILE A 143 6.42 -87.33 31.36
N VAL A 144 6.22 -88.63 31.60
CA VAL A 144 6.03 -89.63 30.54
C VAL A 144 4.56 -89.75 30.17
N SER A 145 4.19 -89.26 28.98
CA SER A 145 2.85 -89.48 28.40
C SER A 145 2.82 -90.67 27.46
N GLN A 146 1.61 -91.16 27.17
CA GLN A 146 1.41 -92.21 26.17
C GLN A 146 2.11 -91.87 24.84
N GLY A 147 2.88 -92.82 24.28
CA GLY A 147 3.66 -92.64 23.04
C GLY A 147 4.96 -91.82 23.17
N LYS A 148 5.26 -91.24 24.33
CA LYS A 148 6.49 -90.43 24.52
C LYS A 148 7.76 -91.27 24.48
N VAL A 149 7.70 -92.52 24.94
CA VAL A 149 8.83 -93.46 24.93
C VAL A 149 9.24 -93.78 23.49
N ASP A 150 8.29 -94.13 22.62
CA ASP A 150 8.55 -94.40 21.20
C ASP A 150 9.06 -93.15 20.47
N ALA A 151 8.54 -91.97 20.81
CA ALA A 151 9.01 -90.70 20.25
C ALA A 151 10.46 -90.38 20.65
N LEU A 152 10.86 -90.74 21.88
CA LEU A 152 12.23 -90.55 22.38
C LEU A 152 13.22 -91.49 21.68
N ILE A 153 12.83 -92.76 21.49
CA ILE A 153 13.63 -93.76 20.77
C ILE A 153 13.90 -93.28 19.33
N ASN A 154 12.89 -92.71 18.67
CA ASN A 154 12.99 -92.22 17.29
C ASN A 154 13.49 -90.76 17.14
N ALA A 155 13.81 -90.07 18.25
CA ALA A 155 14.19 -88.66 18.23
C ALA A 155 15.54 -88.43 17.52
N LYS A 156 15.67 -87.31 16.79
CA LYS A 156 16.92 -86.90 16.14
C LYS A 156 17.98 -86.50 17.18
N PRO A 157 19.28 -86.55 16.85
CA PRO A 157 20.36 -86.18 17.79
C PRO A 157 20.20 -84.78 18.42
N ARG A 158 19.71 -83.78 17.66
CA ARG A 158 19.41 -82.44 18.19
C ARG A 158 18.32 -82.44 19.26
N ASP A 159 17.27 -83.23 19.07
CA ASP A 159 16.16 -83.33 20.02
C ASP A 159 16.58 -84.13 21.27
N ARG A 160 17.46 -85.12 21.11
CA ARG A 160 18.08 -85.86 22.22
C ARG A 160 19.06 -85.01 23.03
N ARG A 161 19.74 -84.05 22.40
CA ARG A 161 20.64 -83.13 23.11
C ARG A 161 19.89 -82.34 24.18
N ASN A 162 18.70 -81.83 23.88
CA ASN A 162 17.88 -81.10 24.85
C ASN A 162 17.58 -81.92 26.11
N LEU A 163 17.34 -83.24 25.94
CA LEU A 163 17.14 -84.17 27.05
C LEU A 163 18.41 -84.31 27.92
N LEU A 164 19.58 -84.40 27.30
CA LEU A 164 20.86 -84.49 28.01
C LEU A 164 21.19 -83.19 28.75
N GLU A 165 20.88 -82.04 28.15
CA GLU A 165 21.06 -80.72 28.76
C GLU A 165 20.11 -80.49 29.94
N GLU A 166 18.88 -80.99 29.85
CA GLU A 166 17.90 -81.01 30.94
C GLU A 166 18.39 -81.90 32.09
N ALA A 167 18.88 -83.11 31.78
CA ALA A 167 19.44 -84.03 32.77
C ALA A 167 20.72 -83.51 33.43
N ALA A 168 21.51 -82.68 32.72
CA ALA A 168 22.67 -81.98 33.26
C ALA A 168 22.32 -80.66 33.98
N SER A 169 21.03 -80.29 34.06
CA SER A 169 20.53 -79.06 34.71
C SER A 169 21.13 -77.76 34.15
N ILE A 170 21.54 -77.74 32.87
CA ILE A 170 22.13 -76.55 32.22
C ILE A 170 21.17 -75.77 31.32
N SER A 171 19.95 -76.27 31.10
CA SER A 171 18.94 -75.63 30.25
C SER A 171 18.54 -74.22 30.73
N GLY A 172 18.41 -74.03 32.04
CA GLY A 172 18.10 -72.72 32.63
C GLY A 172 19.19 -71.67 32.39
N LEU A 173 20.46 -72.06 32.47
CA LEU A 173 21.61 -71.17 32.20
C LEU A 173 21.63 -70.69 30.74
N HIS A 174 21.38 -71.59 29.79
CA HIS A 174 21.31 -71.23 28.37
C HIS A 174 20.17 -70.24 28.08
N GLN A 175 18.99 -70.45 28.69
CA GLN A 175 17.85 -69.57 28.52
C GLN A 175 18.12 -68.17 29.12
N ARG A 176 18.74 -68.08 30.31
CA ARG A 176 19.13 -66.80 30.92
C ARG A 176 20.17 -66.05 30.09
N ARG A 177 21.18 -66.74 29.56
CA ARG A 177 22.21 -66.14 28.70
C ARG A 177 21.58 -65.51 27.46
N HIS A 178 20.72 -66.25 26.77
CA HIS A 178 20.05 -65.77 25.57
C HIS A 178 19.15 -64.55 25.85
N GLU A 179 18.46 -64.54 26.99
CA GLU A 179 17.65 -63.39 27.39
C GLU A 179 18.50 -62.14 27.71
N ALA A 180 19.64 -62.33 28.38
CA ALA A 180 20.58 -61.24 28.65
C ALA A 180 21.17 -60.66 27.36
N GLU A 181 21.56 -61.51 26.41
CA GLU A 181 22.03 -61.10 25.07
C GLU A 181 20.97 -60.26 24.33
N LEU A 182 19.70 -60.70 24.34
CA LEU A 182 18.62 -59.95 23.69
C LEU A 182 18.40 -58.57 24.33
N ARG A 183 18.49 -58.48 25.66
CA ARG A 183 18.37 -57.21 26.40
C ARG A 183 19.54 -56.28 26.09
N LEU A 184 20.76 -56.81 26.01
CA LEU A 184 21.95 -56.03 25.67
C LEU A 184 21.84 -55.43 24.26
N ASN A 185 21.52 -56.24 23.25
CA ASN A 185 21.36 -55.77 21.87
C ASN A 185 20.28 -54.69 21.75
N THR A 186 19.20 -54.80 22.54
CA THR A 186 18.14 -53.78 22.58
C THR A 186 18.65 -52.47 23.19
N ALA A 187 19.49 -52.53 24.22
CA ALA A 187 20.08 -51.36 24.84
C ALA A 187 21.09 -50.67 23.92
N GLU A 188 21.91 -51.44 23.20
CA GLU A 188 22.86 -50.92 22.20
C GLU A 188 22.12 -50.18 21.08
N SER A 189 21.08 -50.79 20.50
CA SER A 189 20.27 -50.13 19.46
C SER A 189 19.59 -48.84 19.94
N ASN A 190 19.20 -48.79 21.22
CA ASN A 190 18.65 -47.56 21.80
C ASN A 190 19.73 -46.47 21.97
N LEU A 191 20.98 -46.85 22.24
CA LEU A 191 22.09 -45.92 22.35
C LEU A 191 22.44 -45.31 20.99
N ASP A 192 22.52 -46.13 19.94
CA ASP A 192 22.76 -45.66 18.56
C ASP A 192 21.72 -44.60 18.17
N ARG A 193 20.45 -44.85 18.49
CA ARG A 193 19.37 -43.90 18.22
C ARG A 193 19.54 -42.58 18.99
N LEU A 194 20.06 -42.61 20.22
CA LEU A 194 20.32 -41.40 20.99
C LEU A 194 21.48 -40.60 20.40
N GLU A 195 22.51 -41.27 19.88
CA GLU A 195 23.61 -40.61 19.17
C GLU A 195 23.12 -39.87 17.92
N ASP A 196 22.25 -40.51 17.12
CA ASP A 196 21.63 -39.85 15.96
C ASP A 196 20.83 -38.60 16.34
N ILE A 197 20.06 -38.67 17.44
CA ILE A 197 19.30 -37.52 17.95
C ILE A 197 20.24 -36.40 18.41
N LEU A 198 21.36 -36.74 19.06
CA LEU A 198 22.34 -35.75 19.49
C LEU A 198 22.96 -35.00 18.31
N ILE A 199 23.31 -35.72 17.23
CA ILE A 199 23.83 -35.11 16.00
C ILE A 199 22.81 -34.11 15.43
N GLN A 200 21.54 -34.51 15.33
CA GLN A 200 20.47 -33.63 14.85
C GLN A 200 20.28 -32.39 15.73
N LEU A 201 20.36 -32.53 17.05
CA LEU A 201 20.24 -31.42 17.99
C LEU A 201 21.42 -30.44 17.87
N ASP A 202 22.64 -30.93 17.63
CA ASP A 202 23.80 -30.07 17.41
C ASP A 202 23.72 -29.28 16.10
N GLU A 203 23.19 -29.87 15.02
CA GLU A 203 22.91 -29.16 13.77
C GLU A 203 21.85 -28.06 13.95
N GLN A 204 20.78 -28.35 14.69
CA GLN A 204 19.75 -27.37 15.03
C GLN A 204 20.33 -26.22 15.86
N LYS A 205 21.15 -26.54 16.87
CA LYS A 205 21.85 -25.56 17.71
C LYS A 205 22.77 -24.67 16.89
N ALA A 206 23.56 -25.23 15.95
CA ALA A 206 24.42 -24.45 15.08
C ALA A 206 23.62 -23.47 14.20
N THR A 207 22.48 -23.91 13.68
CA THR A 207 21.56 -23.08 12.90
C THR A 207 20.98 -21.94 13.75
N LEU A 208 20.51 -22.24 14.97
CA LEU A 208 19.98 -21.25 15.91
C LEU A 208 21.04 -20.20 16.30
N LEU A 209 22.31 -20.61 16.50
CA LEU A 209 23.41 -19.69 16.77
C LEU A 209 23.66 -18.74 15.60
N LYS A 210 23.60 -19.23 14.36
CA LYS A 210 23.72 -18.39 13.15
C LYS A 210 22.58 -17.36 13.08
N GLN A 211 21.34 -17.79 13.33
CA GLN A 211 20.17 -16.92 13.36
C GLN A 211 20.29 -15.85 14.47
N ALA A 212 20.74 -16.23 15.66
CA ALA A 212 20.95 -15.28 16.77
C ALA A 212 21.99 -14.20 16.42
N ARG A 213 23.12 -14.59 15.80
CA ARG A 213 24.14 -13.63 15.32
C ARG A 213 23.58 -12.69 14.25
N GLN A 214 22.79 -13.21 13.31
CA GLN A 214 22.15 -12.38 12.27
C GLN A 214 21.16 -11.39 12.87
N ALA A 215 20.33 -11.82 13.83
CA ALA A 215 19.39 -10.96 14.54
C ALA A 215 20.12 -9.86 15.34
N ALA A 216 21.21 -10.19 16.03
CA ALA A 216 22.03 -9.22 16.74
C ALA A 216 22.64 -8.17 15.79
N ARG A 217 23.18 -8.60 14.65
CA ARG A 217 23.72 -7.70 13.62
C ARG A 217 22.63 -6.81 13.03
N TYR A 218 21.45 -7.36 12.76
CA TYR A 218 20.30 -6.58 12.29
C TYR A 218 19.91 -5.49 13.29
N ARG A 219 19.77 -5.83 14.58
CA ARG A 219 19.45 -4.84 15.64
C ARG A 219 20.49 -3.72 15.72
N SER A 220 21.77 -4.07 15.65
CA SER A 220 22.86 -3.07 15.67
C SER A 220 22.80 -2.13 14.46
N ILE A 221 22.58 -2.68 13.25
CA ILE A 221 22.43 -1.87 12.04
C ILE A 221 21.17 -1.00 12.10
N ALA A 222 20.04 -1.55 12.54
CA ALA A 222 18.79 -0.82 12.67
C ALA A 222 18.89 0.35 13.66
N ASP A 223 19.61 0.18 14.78
CA ASP A 223 19.87 1.26 15.73
C ASP A 223 20.74 2.37 15.11
N ARG A 224 21.78 1.99 14.34
CA ARG A 224 22.62 2.94 13.61
C ARG A 224 21.84 3.73 12.56
N ILE A 225 20.97 3.06 11.81
CA ILE A 225 20.07 3.70 10.82
C ILE A 225 19.15 4.68 11.54
N ARG A 226 18.47 4.25 12.61
CA ARG A 226 17.57 5.12 13.37
C ARG A 226 18.27 6.38 13.89
N LYS A 227 19.50 6.26 14.40
CA LYS A 227 20.32 7.41 14.83
C LYS A 227 20.69 8.32 13.67
N ALA A 228 21.10 7.75 12.52
CA ALA A 228 21.43 8.53 11.33
C ALA A 228 20.20 9.28 10.80
N ASP A 229 19.04 8.65 10.77
CA ASP A 229 17.77 9.29 10.37
C ASP A 229 17.39 10.41 11.32
N ALA A 230 17.52 10.19 12.63
CA ALA A 230 17.27 11.24 13.64
C ALA A 230 18.20 12.44 13.43
N HIS A 231 19.49 12.21 13.18
CA HIS A 231 20.45 13.27 12.87
C HIS A 231 20.09 14.00 11.57
N LEU A 232 19.73 13.28 10.51
CA LEU A 232 19.32 13.88 9.25
C LEU A 232 18.08 14.76 9.43
N MET A 233 17.07 14.27 10.16
CA MET A 233 15.85 15.04 10.43
C MET A 233 16.15 16.28 11.26
N LEU A 234 17.02 16.17 12.28
CA LEU A 234 17.44 17.32 13.07
C LEU A 234 18.15 18.37 12.21
N THR A 235 19.11 17.96 11.38
CA THR A 235 19.83 18.88 10.48
C THR A 235 18.86 19.58 9.52
N ARG A 236 17.93 18.84 8.91
CA ARG A 236 16.90 19.42 8.04
C ARG A 236 16.02 20.40 8.79
N PHE A 237 15.55 20.04 9.99
CA PHE A 237 14.75 20.93 10.83
C PHE A 237 15.51 22.22 11.15
N THR A 238 16.77 22.14 11.58
CA THR A 238 17.57 23.33 11.89
C THR A 238 17.80 24.22 10.66
N ALA A 239 18.04 23.63 9.48
CA ALA A 239 18.20 24.39 8.25
C ALA A 239 16.89 25.08 7.85
N SER A 240 15.76 24.39 7.94
CA SER A 240 14.44 24.97 7.66
C SER A 240 14.08 26.09 8.63
N MET A 241 14.41 25.95 9.92
CA MET A 241 14.19 27.01 10.91
C MET A 241 15.04 28.25 10.61
N ALA A 242 16.33 28.07 10.27
CA ALA A 242 17.18 29.18 9.87
C ALA A 242 16.68 29.88 8.60
N GLN A 243 16.16 29.12 7.63
CA GLN A 243 15.57 29.67 6.41
C GLN A 243 14.25 30.41 6.69
N LEU A 244 13.43 29.90 7.61
CA LEU A 244 12.22 30.58 8.07
C LEU A 244 12.56 31.93 8.70
N ASP A 245 13.50 31.95 9.65
CA ASP A 245 13.95 33.18 10.31
C ASP A 245 14.46 34.22 9.30
N HIS A 246 15.27 33.78 8.32
CA HIS A 246 15.76 34.68 7.28
C HIS A 246 14.63 35.21 6.39
N THR A 247 13.66 34.37 6.04
CA THR A 247 12.50 34.77 5.23
C THR A 247 11.60 35.75 5.98
N GLU A 248 11.38 35.53 7.28
CA GLU A 248 10.64 36.47 8.13
C GLU A 248 11.33 37.83 8.23
N GLN A 249 12.67 37.84 8.35
CA GLN A 249 13.43 39.10 8.35
C GLN A 249 13.28 39.86 7.02
N ASN A 250 13.36 39.15 5.89
CA ASN A 250 13.18 39.75 4.57
C ASN A 250 11.75 40.26 4.38
N LEU A 251 10.74 39.52 4.85
CA LEU A 251 9.35 39.96 4.82
C LEU A 251 9.16 41.25 5.62
N ARG A 252 9.67 41.30 6.87
CA ARG A 252 9.59 42.51 7.70
C ARG A 252 10.31 43.71 7.07
N ALA A 253 11.41 43.48 6.35
CA ALA A 253 12.09 44.54 5.61
C ALA A 253 11.24 45.06 4.44
N ALA A 254 10.68 44.15 3.63
CA ALA A 254 9.81 44.50 2.52
C ALA A 254 8.52 45.23 2.98
N GLU A 255 7.91 44.80 4.09
CA GLU A 255 6.75 45.47 4.69
C GLU A 255 7.08 46.92 5.09
N ARG A 256 8.28 47.18 5.64
CA ARG A 256 8.73 48.54 5.96
C ARG A 256 8.93 49.39 4.71
N GLU A 257 9.51 48.82 3.65
CA GLU A 257 9.68 49.52 2.38
C GLU A 257 8.34 49.87 1.74
N VAL A 258 7.39 48.93 1.73
CA VAL A 258 6.02 49.18 1.25
C VAL A 258 5.37 50.28 2.06
N ALA A 259 5.42 50.22 3.39
CA ALA A 259 4.84 51.27 4.25
C ALA A 259 5.46 52.65 4.00
N ALA A 260 6.77 52.72 3.81
CA ALA A 260 7.48 53.96 3.47
C ALA A 260 7.05 54.50 2.09
N ALA A 261 6.99 53.63 1.07
CA ALA A 261 6.55 53.97 -0.27
C ALA A 261 5.09 54.44 -0.29
N THR A 262 4.19 53.76 0.41
CA THR A 262 2.79 54.16 0.56
C THR A 262 2.68 55.55 1.19
N THR A 263 3.45 55.82 2.25
CA THR A 263 3.48 57.13 2.89
C THR A 263 3.97 58.22 1.93
N ALA A 264 5.01 57.94 1.13
CA ALA A 264 5.53 58.85 0.12
C ALA A 264 4.52 59.13 -1.00
N VAL A 265 3.83 58.10 -1.49
CA VAL A 265 2.76 58.24 -2.48
C VAL A 265 1.62 59.09 -1.94
N SER A 266 1.16 58.84 -0.71
CA SER A 266 0.11 59.64 -0.07
C SER A 266 0.54 61.10 0.15
N ALA A 267 1.82 61.37 0.40
CA ALA A 267 2.34 62.73 0.48
C ALA A 267 2.35 63.44 -0.88
N GLN A 268 2.75 62.74 -1.95
CA GLN A 268 2.73 63.31 -3.30
C GLN A 268 1.32 63.50 -3.85
N GLN A 269 0.42 62.56 -3.56
CA GLN A 269 -0.99 62.70 -3.93
C GLN A 269 -1.61 63.94 -3.26
N ARG A 270 -1.31 64.20 -1.98
CA ARG A 270 -1.74 65.43 -1.30
C ARG A 270 -1.22 66.71 -1.99
N LYS A 271 0.07 66.75 -2.36
CA LYS A 271 0.64 67.89 -3.11
C LYS A 271 -0.02 68.08 -4.48
N ARG A 272 -0.28 66.98 -5.19
CA ARG A 272 -1.00 66.99 -6.46
C ARG A 272 -2.41 67.53 -6.30
N ASP A 273 -3.13 67.08 -5.28
CA ASP A 273 -4.51 67.50 -5.02
C ASP A 273 -4.57 69.00 -4.63
N GLU A 274 -3.62 69.46 -3.81
CA GLU A 274 -3.46 70.88 -3.47
C GLU A 274 -3.18 71.74 -4.73
N ALA A 275 -2.22 71.32 -5.56
CA ALA A 275 -1.93 72.00 -6.83
C ALA A 275 -3.15 71.98 -7.78
N SER A 276 -3.84 70.84 -7.88
CA SER A 276 -5.04 70.67 -8.69
C SER A 276 -6.20 71.55 -8.20
N SER A 277 -6.32 71.77 -6.89
CA SER A 277 -7.34 72.67 -6.31
C SER A 277 -7.00 74.16 -6.52
N THR A 278 -5.72 74.51 -6.57
CA THR A 278 -5.24 75.89 -6.74
C THR A 278 -5.21 76.31 -8.22
N MET A 279 -5.12 75.36 -9.15
CA MET A 279 -5.01 75.66 -10.59
C MET A 279 -6.27 76.29 -11.22
N PRO A 280 -7.52 75.88 -10.89
CA PRO A 280 -8.73 76.52 -11.42
C PRO A 280 -8.87 78.01 -11.07
N PRO A 281 -8.72 78.48 -9.81
CA PRO A 281 -8.85 79.91 -9.53
C PRO A 281 -7.73 80.73 -10.18
N LEU A 282 -6.51 80.19 -10.30
CA LEU A 282 -5.42 80.86 -11.04
C LEU A 282 -5.73 80.98 -12.53
N ARG A 283 -6.23 79.91 -13.17
CA ARG A 283 -6.67 79.96 -14.58
C ARG A 283 -7.84 80.92 -14.80
N GLN A 284 -8.76 81.00 -13.83
CA GLN A 284 -9.85 81.97 -13.90
C GLN A 284 -9.33 83.41 -13.77
N ALA A 285 -8.39 83.66 -12.84
CA ALA A 285 -7.76 84.96 -12.68
C ALA A 285 -6.96 85.37 -13.93
N GLU A 286 -6.23 84.43 -14.53
CA GLU A 286 -5.54 84.62 -15.82
C GLU A 286 -6.53 84.98 -16.93
N ALA A 287 -7.62 84.21 -17.08
CA ALA A 287 -8.63 84.48 -18.10
C ALA A 287 -9.30 85.85 -17.93
N VAL A 288 -9.59 86.25 -16.69
CA VAL A 288 -10.14 87.59 -16.38
C VAL A 288 -9.13 88.68 -16.72
N ALA A 289 -7.87 88.53 -16.32
CA ALA A 289 -6.81 89.48 -16.63
C ALA A 289 -6.55 89.58 -18.15
N ALA A 290 -6.57 88.46 -18.87
CA ALA A 290 -6.41 88.42 -20.32
C ALA A 290 -7.59 89.10 -21.04
N ALA A 291 -8.82 88.86 -20.59
CA ALA A 291 -10.01 89.55 -21.13
C ALA A 291 -9.95 91.07 -20.89
N GLU A 292 -9.52 91.49 -19.69
CA GLU A 292 -9.36 92.91 -19.37
C GLU A 292 -8.25 93.55 -20.20
N MET A 293 -7.11 92.87 -20.36
CA MET A 293 -6.01 93.31 -21.23
C MET A 293 -6.48 93.44 -22.69
N GLN A 294 -7.25 92.49 -23.19
CA GLN A 294 -7.80 92.55 -24.55
C GLN A 294 -8.77 93.72 -24.69
N ARG A 295 -9.66 93.97 -23.71
CA ARG A 295 -10.55 95.13 -23.71
C ARG A 295 -9.78 96.43 -23.74
N LEU A 296 -8.75 96.57 -22.89
CA LEU A 296 -7.89 97.75 -22.84
C LEU A 296 -7.08 97.92 -24.14
N SER A 297 -6.63 96.84 -24.76
CA SER A 297 -5.92 96.88 -26.04
C SER A 297 -6.84 97.33 -27.18
N ILE A 298 -8.09 96.87 -27.21
CA ILE A 298 -9.09 97.33 -28.19
C ILE A 298 -9.40 98.80 -27.97
N ALA A 299 -9.71 99.20 -26.73
CA ALA A 299 -9.99 100.60 -26.40
C ALA A 299 -8.83 101.53 -26.74
N ARG A 300 -7.58 101.09 -26.50
CA ARG A 300 -6.39 101.83 -26.92
C ARG A 300 -6.31 101.96 -28.45
N SER A 301 -6.52 100.87 -29.19
CA SER A 301 -6.53 100.89 -30.66
C SER A 301 -7.61 101.82 -31.22
N GLU A 302 -8.80 101.82 -30.63
CA GLU A 302 -9.88 102.75 -30.98
C GLU A 302 -9.50 104.21 -30.73
N LEU A 303 -8.87 104.50 -29.58
CA LEU A 303 -8.35 105.83 -29.27
C LEU A 303 -7.24 106.26 -30.22
N ASP A 304 -6.28 105.38 -30.52
CA ASP A 304 -5.19 105.64 -31.47
C ASP A 304 -5.77 105.93 -32.88
N ASN A 305 -6.80 105.20 -33.31
CA ASN A 305 -7.50 105.44 -34.58
C ASN A 305 -8.33 106.73 -34.59
N GLU A 306 -8.91 107.12 -33.46
CA GLU A 306 -9.63 108.39 -33.32
C GLU A 306 -8.66 109.57 -33.31
N GLU A 307 -7.52 109.45 -32.62
CA GLU A 307 -6.44 110.44 -32.63
C GLU A 307 -5.91 110.65 -34.05
N GLU A 308 -5.64 109.57 -34.79
CA GLU A 308 -5.16 109.66 -36.16
C GLU A 308 -6.21 110.28 -37.09
N ARG A 309 -7.49 109.93 -36.96
CA ARG A 309 -8.58 110.59 -37.71
C ARG A 309 -8.70 112.07 -37.38
N ALA A 310 -8.64 112.45 -36.10
CA ALA A 310 -8.68 113.85 -35.69
C ALA A 310 -7.47 114.63 -36.23
N ARG A 311 -6.29 114.00 -36.25
CA ARG A 311 -5.07 114.57 -36.81
C ARG A 311 -5.18 114.79 -38.32
N GLN A 312 -5.69 113.80 -39.05
CA GLN A 312 -5.94 113.90 -40.50
C GLN A 312 -6.97 114.99 -40.80
N ALA A 313 -8.08 115.02 -40.07
CA ALA A 313 -9.09 116.08 -40.21
C ALA A 313 -8.51 117.48 -39.92
N ALA A 314 -7.63 117.61 -38.92
CA ALA A 314 -6.96 118.88 -38.63
C ALA A 314 -6.02 119.33 -39.76
N VAL A 315 -5.28 118.40 -40.37
CA VAL A 315 -4.43 118.67 -41.55
C VAL A 315 -5.29 119.07 -42.75
N GLU A 316 -6.39 118.36 -43.01
CA GLU A 316 -7.32 118.72 -44.08
C GLU A 316 -7.94 120.10 -43.88
N ILE A 317 -8.38 120.43 -42.67
CA ILE A 317 -8.92 121.75 -42.33
C ILE A 317 -7.86 122.84 -42.52
N ALA A 318 -6.61 122.59 -42.10
CA ALA A 318 -5.51 123.53 -42.30
C ALA A 318 -5.24 123.76 -43.80
N HIS A 319 -5.21 122.70 -44.60
CA HIS A 319 -5.06 122.78 -46.05
C HIS A 319 -6.24 123.54 -46.70
N ARG A 320 -7.47 123.27 -46.25
CA ARG A 320 -8.67 123.98 -46.75
C ARG A 320 -8.66 125.45 -46.40
N LYS A 321 -8.18 125.80 -45.21
CA LYS A 321 -8.00 127.20 -44.78
C LYS A 321 -6.96 127.90 -45.64
N GLU A 322 -5.85 127.24 -45.95
CA GLU A 322 -4.82 127.79 -46.83
C GLU A 322 -5.36 127.98 -48.25
N GLN A 323 -6.06 126.99 -48.80
CA GLN A 323 -6.72 127.09 -50.10
C GLN A 323 -7.71 128.27 -50.16
N ILE A 324 -8.58 128.40 -49.15
CA ILE A 324 -9.52 129.53 -49.07
C ILE A 324 -8.76 130.86 -48.96
N SER A 325 -7.65 130.91 -48.24
CA SER A 325 -6.81 132.12 -48.16
C SER A 325 -6.20 132.47 -49.51
N THR A 326 -5.64 131.50 -50.23
CA THR A 326 -5.11 131.71 -51.59
C THR A 326 -6.21 132.09 -52.56
N ASP A 327 -7.40 131.49 -52.46
CA ASP A 327 -8.55 131.82 -53.30
C ASP A 327 -9.04 133.24 -53.01
N ILE A 328 -9.14 133.66 -51.75
CA ILE A 328 -9.48 135.05 -51.39
C ILE A 328 -8.43 136.03 -51.93
N THR A 329 -7.14 135.65 -51.90
CA THR A 329 -6.05 136.50 -52.40
C THR A 329 -6.13 136.61 -53.92
N ARG A 330 -6.38 135.49 -54.60
CA ARG A 330 -6.59 135.42 -56.05
C ARG A 330 -7.84 136.19 -56.48
N GLU A 331 -8.96 136.04 -55.78
CA GLU A 331 -10.20 136.77 -56.07
C GLU A 331 -10.03 138.27 -55.84
N ARG A 332 -9.27 138.70 -54.82
CA ARG A 332 -8.91 140.12 -54.64
C ARG A 332 -8.00 140.65 -55.74
N GLN A 333 -7.06 139.84 -56.22
CA GLN A 333 -6.22 140.20 -57.37
C GLN A 333 -7.03 140.27 -58.66
N LEU A 334 -7.90 139.29 -58.92
CA LEU A 334 -8.82 139.30 -60.05
C LEU A 334 -9.78 140.48 -59.99
N LEU A 335 -10.26 140.88 -58.80
CA LEU A 335 -11.09 142.07 -58.64
C LEU A 335 -10.29 143.34 -58.98
N ALA A 336 -9.05 143.45 -58.52
CA ALA A 336 -8.18 144.58 -58.83
C ALA A 336 -7.78 144.63 -60.32
N ASP A 337 -7.48 143.47 -60.92
CA ASP A 337 -7.19 143.33 -62.34
C ASP A 337 -8.44 143.59 -63.19
N ALA A 338 -9.63 143.21 -62.73
CA ALA A 338 -10.90 143.52 -63.39
C ALA A 338 -11.26 145.01 -63.27
N GLU A 339 -11.01 145.65 -62.14
CA GLU A 339 -11.15 147.12 -61.99
C GLU A 339 -10.19 147.87 -62.92
N LYS A 340 -8.97 147.36 -63.08
CA LYS A 340 -7.97 147.88 -64.01
C LYS A 340 -8.34 147.62 -65.47
N ALA A 341 -8.81 146.40 -65.79
CA ALA A 341 -9.27 146.03 -67.12
C ALA A 341 -10.55 146.77 -67.53
N VAL A 342 -11.45 147.13 -66.61
CA VAL A 342 -12.62 147.97 -66.90
C VAL A 342 -12.20 149.42 -67.20
N ALA A 343 -11.13 149.92 -66.56
CA ALA A 343 -10.56 151.22 -66.89
C ALA A 343 -9.84 151.20 -68.25
N ASP A 344 -9.04 150.16 -68.52
CA ASP A 344 -8.29 149.99 -69.77
C ASP A 344 -9.23 149.69 -70.96
N LEU A 345 -10.28 148.86 -70.77
CA LEU A 345 -11.29 148.54 -71.80
C LEU A 345 -12.22 149.71 -72.11
N ALA A 346 -12.38 150.69 -71.20
CA ALA A 346 -13.07 151.94 -71.51
C ALA A 346 -12.24 152.85 -72.45
N GLU A 347 -10.91 152.72 -72.41
CA GLU A 347 -9.97 153.44 -73.27
C GLU A 347 -9.75 152.69 -74.60
N GLU A 348 -9.73 151.35 -74.58
CA GLU A 348 -9.54 150.49 -75.76
C GLU A 348 -10.81 150.32 -76.62
N ALA A 349 -12.02 150.40 -76.02
CA ALA A 349 -13.28 150.37 -76.76
C ALA A 349 -13.52 151.60 -77.65
N SER A 350 -12.79 152.71 -77.43
CA SER A 350 -12.80 153.88 -78.31
C SER A 350 -11.84 153.75 -79.50
N ALA A 351 -10.87 152.84 -79.45
CA ALA A 351 -9.79 152.74 -80.44
C ALA A 351 -9.94 151.51 -81.36
N ILE A 352 -10.63 150.46 -80.92
CA ILE A 352 -10.72 149.17 -81.64
C ILE A 352 -12.16 148.92 -82.10
N THR A 353 -12.74 149.90 -82.80
CA THR A 353 -13.87 149.69 -83.73
C THR A 353 -13.40 149.77 -85.18
N LEU A 354 -12.09 149.79 -85.40
CA LEU A 354 -11.48 150.07 -86.69
C LEU A 354 -10.23 149.21 -86.90
N GLU A 355 -10.35 147.89 -86.79
CA GLU A 355 -9.51 146.95 -87.56
C GLU A 355 -9.93 145.48 -87.36
N ASN A 356 -10.52 144.92 -88.43
CA ASN A 356 -10.39 143.53 -88.90
C ASN A 356 -11.03 142.43 -88.03
N GLU A 357 -12.11 141.74 -88.43
CA GLU A 357 -12.31 140.94 -89.67
C GLU A 357 -11.14 140.03 -90.05
N GLY A 358 -11.29 138.74 -89.78
CA GLY A 358 -10.61 137.68 -90.52
C GLY A 358 -10.06 136.54 -89.68
N GLU A 359 -10.20 135.33 -90.22
CA GLU A 359 -9.47 134.11 -89.86
C GLU A 359 -10.10 133.17 -88.82
N ALA A 360 -11.27 132.67 -89.22
CA ALA A 360 -11.75 131.32 -88.91
C ALA A 360 -11.27 130.32 -89.99
N PRO A 361 -10.09 129.67 -89.86
CA PRO A 361 -10.13 128.20 -89.90
C PRO A 361 -8.89 127.50 -89.31
N LYS A 362 -8.95 126.92 -88.10
CA LYS A 362 -8.00 125.89 -87.63
C LYS A 362 -8.59 124.81 -86.72
N ILE A 363 -9.90 124.58 -86.75
CA ILE A 363 -10.56 123.66 -85.80
C ILE A 363 -11.00 122.34 -86.46
N GLU A 364 -10.88 122.19 -87.77
CA GLU A 364 -11.36 121.00 -88.48
C GLU A 364 -10.30 119.88 -88.65
N GLN A 365 -9.02 120.14 -88.34
CA GLN A 365 -7.94 119.13 -88.47
C GLN A 365 -7.66 118.29 -87.20
N ALA A 366 -8.31 118.59 -86.07
CA ALA A 366 -8.04 117.93 -84.78
C ALA A 366 -9.05 116.80 -84.43
N ALA A 367 -10.12 116.63 -85.21
CA ALA A 367 -11.18 115.68 -84.91
C ALA A 367 -10.84 114.24 -85.35
N ASP A 368 -10.04 114.05 -86.40
CA ASP A 368 -9.79 112.72 -86.98
C ASP A 368 -8.70 111.90 -86.25
N GLN A 369 -7.88 112.52 -85.41
CA GLN A 369 -6.82 111.83 -84.67
C GLN A 369 -7.27 111.20 -83.34
N LEU A 370 -8.48 111.54 -82.86
CA LEU A 370 -8.99 111.08 -81.56
C LEU A 370 -9.66 109.69 -81.64
N GLU A 371 -10.24 109.33 -82.78
CA GLU A 371 -11.03 108.10 -82.91
C GLU A 371 -10.15 106.85 -83.14
N GLN A 372 -8.93 107.04 -83.67
CA GLN A 372 -7.98 105.94 -83.89
C GLN A 372 -7.32 105.44 -82.59
N ALA A 373 -7.12 106.33 -81.61
CA ALA A 373 -6.53 105.99 -80.31
C ALA A 373 -7.49 105.25 -79.36
N ARG A 374 -8.81 105.33 -79.62
CA ARG A 374 -9.84 104.69 -78.77
C ARG A 374 -9.98 103.18 -79.00
N VAL A 375 -9.69 102.71 -80.21
CA VAL A 375 -9.84 101.29 -80.58
C VAL A 375 -8.67 100.43 -80.10
N GLU A 376 -7.48 101.01 -79.94
CA GLU A 376 -6.30 100.29 -79.46
C GLU A 376 -6.32 100.08 -77.93
N ALA A 377 -6.87 101.05 -77.17
CA ALA A 377 -6.97 100.98 -75.70
C ALA A 377 -7.94 99.87 -75.21
N ASP A 378 -9.08 99.69 -75.89
CA ASP A 378 -10.09 98.67 -75.54
C ASP A 378 -9.61 97.22 -75.78
N SER A 379 -8.62 97.03 -76.65
CA SER A 379 -8.05 95.70 -76.95
C SER A 379 -7.00 95.25 -75.92
N ALA A 380 -6.27 96.21 -75.32
CA ALA A 380 -5.24 95.96 -74.32
C ALA A 380 -5.82 95.66 -72.93
N GLU A 381 -6.98 96.25 -72.59
CA GLU A 381 -7.62 96.08 -71.28
C GLU A 381 -8.25 94.67 -71.10
N LYS A 382 -8.75 94.08 -72.20
CA LYS A 382 -9.24 92.68 -72.22
C LYS A 382 -8.13 91.63 -72.11
N ALA A 383 -6.95 91.90 -72.66
CA ALA A 383 -5.81 90.97 -72.57
C ALA A 383 -5.16 90.96 -71.18
N LEU A 384 -5.19 92.08 -70.46
CA LEU A 384 -4.67 92.21 -69.09
C LEU A 384 -5.53 91.48 -68.05
N ALA A 385 -6.86 91.49 -68.23
CA ALA A 385 -7.81 90.82 -67.35
C ALA A 385 -7.68 89.28 -67.39
N ASP A 386 -7.44 88.70 -68.57
CA ASP A 386 -7.26 87.26 -68.76
C ASP A 386 -5.90 86.75 -68.25
N ALA A 387 -4.83 87.56 -68.35
CA ALA A 387 -3.52 87.22 -67.80
C ALA A 387 -3.52 87.24 -66.26
N ALA A 388 -4.23 88.19 -65.63
CA ALA A 388 -4.34 88.30 -64.18
C ALA A 388 -5.20 87.19 -63.54
N ALA A 389 -6.12 86.59 -64.30
CA ALA A 389 -6.90 85.42 -63.86
C ALA A 389 -6.08 84.12 -63.89
N ARG A 390 -5.21 83.94 -64.89
CA ARG A 390 -4.32 82.76 -65.02
C ARG A 390 -3.19 82.77 -63.99
N SER A 391 -2.63 83.93 -63.65
CA SER A 391 -1.59 84.06 -62.62
C SER A 391 -2.08 83.65 -61.22
N ARG A 392 -3.29 84.11 -60.83
CA ARG A 392 -3.88 83.79 -59.52
C ARG A 392 -4.33 82.33 -59.39
N SER A 393 -4.63 81.65 -60.49
CA SER A 393 -4.89 80.21 -60.51
C SER A 393 -3.60 79.41 -60.29
N ALA A 394 -2.49 79.81 -60.94
CA ALA A 394 -1.21 79.13 -60.84
C ALA A 394 -0.56 79.29 -59.44
N GLU A 395 -0.73 80.45 -58.78
CA GLU A 395 -0.24 80.68 -57.40
C GLU A 395 -0.94 79.80 -56.37
N ARG A 396 -2.27 79.61 -56.49
CA ARG A 396 -3.03 78.72 -55.59
C ARG A 396 -2.68 77.25 -55.77
N GLU A 397 -2.32 76.84 -56.99
CA GLU A 397 -1.90 75.48 -57.30
C GLU A 397 -0.46 75.21 -56.81
N ALA A 398 0.43 76.22 -56.89
CA ALA A 398 1.77 76.17 -56.30
C ALA A 398 1.74 76.06 -54.76
N GLU A 399 0.89 76.82 -54.06
CA GLU A 399 0.73 76.72 -52.60
C GLU A 399 0.11 75.38 -52.14
N SER A 400 -0.70 74.74 -52.98
CA SER A 400 -1.28 73.42 -52.72
C SER A 400 -0.21 72.32 -52.85
N ILE A 401 0.63 72.39 -53.89
CA ILE A 401 1.74 71.45 -54.12
C ILE A 401 2.81 71.61 -53.03
N GLN A 402 3.12 72.84 -52.60
CA GLN A 402 4.09 73.10 -51.53
C GLN A 402 3.65 72.48 -50.19
N ARG A 403 2.38 72.67 -49.80
CA ARG A 403 1.82 72.05 -48.59
C ARG A 403 1.85 70.52 -48.63
N ARG A 404 1.64 69.93 -49.82
CA ARG A 404 1.70 68.47 -50.00
C ARG A 404 3.14 67.93 -49.95
N ASN A 405 4.11 68.74 -50.37
CA ASN A 405 5.53 68.39 -50.28
C ASN A 405 6.03 68.44 -48.82
N ASP A 406 5.62 69.45 -48.05
CA ASP A 406 5.98 69.55 -46.62
C ASP A 406 5.40 68.41 -45.78
N GLU A 407 4.18 67.96 -46.10
CA GLU A 407 3.56 66.80 -45.45
C GLU A 407 4.28 65.48 -45.80
N LEU A 408 4.65 65.28 -47.07
CA LEU A 408 5.44 64.12 -47.49
C LEU A 408 6.85 64.12 -46.87
N GLN A 409 7.45 65.30 -46.66
CA GLN A 409 8.74 65.46 -46.00
C GLN A 409 8.68 65.02 -44.53
N ARG A 410 7.62 65.42 -43.80
CA ARG A 410 7.36 64.99 -42.41
C ARG A 410 7.11 63.48 -42.31
N GLN A 411 6.36 62.91 -43.26
CA GLN A 411 6.13 61.47 -43.30
C GLN A 411 7.43 60.68 -43.55
N LYS A 412 8.32 61.21 -44.41
CA LYS A 412 9.65 60.63 -44.64
C LYS A 412 10.55 60.71 -43.41
N GLU A 413 10.61 61.84 -42.71
CA GLU A 413 11.37 61.96 -41.45
C GLU A 413 10.84 61.05 -40.34
N THR A 414 9.51 60.90 -40.24
CA THR A 414 8.88 60.00 -39.26
C THR A 414 9.23 58.53 -39.58
N ALA A 415 9.21 58.15 -40.85
CA ALA A 415 9.60 56.81 -41.29
C ALA A 415 11.10 56.54 -41.10
N GLN A 416 11.97 57.54 -41.34
CA GLN A 416 13.43 57.42 -41.14
C GLN A 416 13.80 57.34 -39.65
N ASN A 417 13.15 58.10 -38.78
CA ASN A 417 13.33 58.01 -37.33
C ASN A 417 12.81 56.68 -36.76
N SER A 418 11.73 56.14 -37.33
CA SER A 418 11.22 54.81 -36.98
C SER A 418 12.17 53.70 -37.42
N LEU A 419 12.85 53.87 -38.57
CA LEU A 419 13.88 52.93 -39.05
C LEU A 419 15.17 52.99 -38.21
N ALA A 420 15.57 54.18 -37.76
CA ALA A 420 16.74 54.39 -36.91
C ALA A 420 16.55 53.89 -35.47
N ALA A 421 15.30 53.75 -35.01
CA ALA A 421 14.95 53.17 -33.70
C ALA A 421 14.97 51.62 -33.69
N ILE A 422 15.07 50.97 -34.86
CA ILE A 422 15.17 49.51 -34.96
C ILE A 422 16.65 49.12 -34.96
N ASP A 423 17.15 48.73 -33.79
CA ASP A 423 18.48 48.14 -33.65
C ASP A 423 18.45 46.66 -34.11
N LEU A 424 18.71 46.47 -35.42
CA LEU A 424 18.79 45.14 -36.04
C LEU A 424 19.85 44.23 -35.39
N ALA A 425 20.91 44.79 -34.79
CA ALA A 425 21.95 44.00 -34.16
C ALA A 425 21.45 43.39 -32.83
N SER A 426 20.71 44.16 -32.02
CA SER A 426 20.09 43.62 -30.79
C SER A 426 19.00 42.57 -31.08
N LEU A 427 18.26 42.72 -32.19
CA LEU A 427 17.29 41.71 -32.62
C LEU A 427 17.97 40.43 -33.13
N GLU A 428 19.10 40.52 -33.84
CA GLU A 428 19.83 39.32 -34.26
C GLU A 428 20.43 38.55 -33.08
N ASP A 429 20.94 39.24 -32.06
CA ASP A 429 21.51 38.60 -30.87
C ASP A 429 20.43 37.96 -30.00
N THR A 430 19.26 38.60 -29.84
CA THR A 430 18.11 38.00 -29.15
C THR A 430 17.56 36.79 -29.91
N VAL A 431 17.50 36.83 -31.25
CA VAL A 431 17.08 35.67 -32.06
C VAL A 431 18.08 34.52 -31.97
N LYS A 432 19.40 34.78 -31.98
CA LYS A 432 20.42 33.74 -31.78
C LYS A 432 20.37 33.13 -30.38
N ALA A 433 20.15 33.95 -29.35
CA ALA A 433 19.98 33.49 -27.98
C ALA A 433 18.71 32.64 -27.81
N LEU A 434 17.58 33.08 -28.38
CA LEU A 434 16.33 32.31 -28.35
C LEU A 434 16.43 31.01 -29.15
N ALA A 435 17.13 30.99 -30.28
CA ALA A 435 17.37 29.77 -31.05
C ALA A 435 18.27 28.76 -30.30
N THR A 436 19.26 29.22 -29.55
CA THR A 436 20.07 28.35 -28.68
C THR A 436 19.26 27.84 -27.50
N HIS A 437 18.46 28.70 -26.85
CA HIS A 437 17.55 28.28 -25.78
C HIS A 437 16.52 27.26 -26.27
N LEU A 438 15.91 27.46 -27.43
CA LEU A 438 14.97 26.52 -28.05
C LEU A 438 15.64 25.16 -28.28
N LYS A 439 16.83 25.13 -28.86
CA LYS A 439 17.58 23.90 -29.13
C LYS A 439 17.95 23.16 -27.84
N THR A 440 18.31 23.88 -26.78
CA THR A 440 18.57 23.26 -25.46
C THR A 440 17.30 22.72 -24.81
N ALA A 441 16.17 23.41 -24.95
CA ALA A 441 14.87 22.99 -24.42
C ALA A 441 14.33 21.76 -25.17
N GLU A 442 14.48 21.72 -26.50
CA GLU A 442 14.14 20.55 -27.32
C GLU A 442 14.99 19.33 -26.95
N ALA A 443 16.30 19.49 -26.79
CA ALA A 443 17.18 18.40 -26.34
C ALA A 443 16.79 17.88 -24.94
N ALA A 444 16.51 18.79 -24.00
CA ALA A 444 16.07 18.42 -22.64
C ALA A 444 14.70 17.70 -22.65
N SER A 445 13.76 18.17 -23.48
CA SER A 445 12.45 17.53 -23.67
C SER A 445 12.58 16.11 -24.24
N THR A 446 13.45 15.93 -25.24
CA THR A 446 13.67 14.62 -25.86
C THR A 446 14.32 13.63 -24.89
N MET A 447 15.27 14.10 -24.06
CA MET A 447 15.88 13.30 -22.98
C MET A 447 14.87 12.93 -21.88
N ALA A 448 14.00 13.86 -21.49
CA ALA A 448 12.95 13.59 -20.51
C ALA A 448 11.92 12.58 -21.04
N MET A 449 11.58 12.65 -22.33
CA MET A 449 10.63 11.72 -22.95
C MET A 449 11.20 10.31 -23.08
N THR A 450 12.48 10.16 -23.42
CA THR A 450 13.16 8.85 -23.43
C THR A 450 13.28 8.25 -22.04
N ALA A 451 13.67 9.05 -21.03
CA ALA A 451 13.69 8.60 -19.64
C ALA A 451 12.30 8.16 -19.13
N ARG A 452 11.23 8.84 -19.57
CA ARG A 452 9.85 8.45 -19.23
C ARG A 452 9.48 7.09 -19.83
N ILE A 453 9.82 6.84 -21.09
CA ILE A 453 9.53 5.57 -21.77
C ILE A 453 10.29 4.41 -21.10
N GLU A 454 11.55 4.60 -20.72
CA GLU A 454 12.32 3.58 -19.98
C GLU A 454 11.74 3.30 -18.58
N ALA A 455 11.28 4.34 -17.88
CA ALA A 455 10.62 4.20 -16.59
C ALA A 455 9.27 3.46 -16.71
N GLU A 456 8.46 3.76 -17.73
CA GLU A 456 7.20 3.06 -18.02
C GLU A 456 7.43 1.57 -18.34
N ALA A 457 8.44 1.24 -19.16
CA ALA A 457 8.81 -0.14 -19.43
C ALA A 457 9.30 -0.90 -18.18
N THR A 458 10.03 -0.21 -17.30
CA THR A 458 10.47 -0.77 -16.01
C THR A 458 9.29 -1.01 -15.07
N ILE A 459 8.30 -0.13 -15.04
CA ILE A 459 7.08 -0.31 -14.24
C ILE A 459 6.29 -1.52 -14.73
N GLU A 460 6.16 -1.70 -16.05
CA GLU A 460 5.40 -2.80 -16.63
C GLU A 460 6.05 -4.16 -16.34
N THR A 461 7.38 -4.25 -16.46
CA THR A 461 8.14 -5.47 -16.08
C THR A 461 8.06 -5.78 -14.58
N ARG A 462 8.01 -4.76 -13.72
CA ARG A 462 7.82 -4.95 -12.27
C ARG A 462 6.39 -5.36 -11.92
N ARG A 463 5.38 -4.84 -12.63
CA ARG A 463 3.98 -5.24 -12.48
C ARG A 463 3.75 -6.69 -12.90
N SER A 464 4.31 -7.11 -14.03
CA SER A 464 4.19 -8.51 -14.47
C SER A 464 4.81 -9.46 -13.44
N ALA A 465 6.01 -9.16 -12.94
CA ALA A 465 6.67 -9.94 -11.88
C ALA A 465 5.85 -9.97 -10.58
N LEU A 466 5.24 -8.85 -10.18
CA LEU A 466 4.37 -8.78 -9.00
C LEU A 466 3.13 -9.66 -9.17
N ASN A 467 2.51 -9.67 -10.35
CA ASN A 467 1.36 -10.52 -10.64
C ASN A 467 1.72 -12.01 -10.58
N THR A 468 2.90 -12.40 -11.10
CA THR A 468 3.38 -13.79 -10.98
C THR A 468 3.57 -14.21 -9.53
N LEU A 469 4.30 -13.39 -8.75
CA LEU A 469 4.52 -13.63 -7.31
C LEU A 469 3.22 -13.66 -6.50
N THR A 470 2.24 -12.86 -6.89
CA THR A 470 0.92 -12.86 -6.24
C THR A 470 0.17 -14.15 -6.56
N GLY A 471 0.22 -14.62 -7.82
CA GLY A 471 -0.31 -15.91 -8.26
C GLY A 471 0.28 -17.10 -7.50
N ASP A 472 1.61 -17.12 -7.36
CA ASP A 472 2.35 -18.14 -6.59
C ASP A 472 1.97 -18.12 -5.10
N ARG A 473 1.74 -16.93 -4.54
CA ARG A 473 1.27 -16.77 -3.16
C ARG A 473 -0.13 -17.35 -2.99
N THR A 474 -1.06 -17.05 -3.89
CA THR A 474 -2.44 -17.59 -3.84
C THR A 474 -2.46 -19.11 -3.92
N THR A 475 -1.75 -19.70 -4.87
CA THR A 475 -1.65 -21.17 -4.99
C THR A 475 -0.99 -21.81 -3.76
N SER A 476 0.04 -21.17 -3.20
CA SER A 476 0.66 -21.64 -1.95
C SER A 476 -0.30 -21.57 -0.75
N THR A 477 -1.11 -20.51 -0.64
CA THR A 477 -2.11 -20.37 0.42
C THR A 477 -3.27 -21.36 0.28
N GLU A 478 -3.72 -21.64 -0.95
CA GLU A 478 -4.74 -22.65 -1.23
C GLU A 478 -4.24 -24.06 -0.88
N ASN A 479 -2.99 -24.39 -1.25
CA ASN A 479 -2.36 -25.65 -0.86
C ASN A 479 -2.24 -25.79 0.65
N LEU A 480 -1.87 -24.71 1.36
CA LEU A 480 -1.77 -24.70 2.82
C LEU A 480 -3.14 -24.87 3.48
N ALA A 481 -4.20 -24.25 2.94
CA ALA A 481 -5.57 -24.43 3.40
C ALA A 481 -6.04 -25.89 3.20
N ARG A 482 -5.74 -26.50 2.04
CA ARG A 482 -6.05 -27.91 1.77
C ARG A 482 -5.36 -28.84 2.77
N ILE A 483 -4.05 -28.67 2.99
CA ILE A 483 -3.29 -29.50 3.93
C ILE A 483 -3.79 -29.32 5.37
N ARG A 484 -4.16 -28.10 5.77
CA ARG A 484 -4.76 -27.85 7.10
C ARG A 484 -6.11 -28.54 7.26
N ALA A 485 -6.97 -28.48 6.25
CA ALA A 485 -8.26 -29.17 6.27
C ALA A 485 -8.09 -30.70 6.32
N GLU A 486 -7.12 -31.26 5.58
CA GLU A 486 -6.76 -32.69 5.70
C GLU A 486 -6.27 -33.03 7.10
N THR A 487 -5.44 -32.17 7.69
CA THR A 487 -4.90 -32.39 9.04
C THR A 487 -6.01 -32.33 10.09
N GLU A 488 -6.92 -31.36 10.02
CA GLU A 488 -8.07 -31.24 10.91
C GLU A 488 -9.03 -32.42 10.75
N ALA A 489 -9.30 -32.85 9.51
CA ALA A 489 -10.15 -34.01 9.24
C ALA A 489 -9.53 -35.31 9.80
N LEU A 490 -8.22 -35.53 9.61
CA LEU A 490 -7.50 -36.67 10.17
C LEU A 490 -7.46 -36.60 11.70
N THR A 491 -7.29 -35.41 12.27
CA THR A 491 -7.29 -35.21 13.73
C THR A 491 -8.67 -35.49 14.33
N ALA A 492 -9.75 -35.04 13.70
CA ALA A 492 -11.12 -35.30 14.13
C ALA A 492 -11.49 -36.80 14.05
N LEU A 493 -10.99 -37.50 13.03
CA LEU A 493 -11.20 -38.94 12.86
C LEU A 493 -10.41 -39.78 13.89
N LEU A 494 -9.23 -39.30 14.27
CA LEU A 494 -8.40 -39.91 15.31
C LEU A 494 -8.91 -39.59 16.73
N SER A 495 -9.48 -38.40 16.96
CA SER A 495 -10.03 -38.02 18.28
C SER A 495 -11.35 -38.71 18.60
N THR A 496 -12.17 -39.04 17.60
CA THR A 496 -13.42 -39.81 17.81
C THR A 496 -13.18 -41.27 18.20
N SER A 497 -11.97 -41.79 18.01
CA SER A 497 -11.61 -43.17 18.33
C SER A 497 -11.05 -43.36 19.75
N ALA A 498 -10.76 -42.28 20.49
CA ALA A 498 -9.97 -42.34 21.73
C ALA A 498 -10.72 -41.98 23.02
N GLU A 499 -11.92 -41.40 22.97
CA GLU A 499 -12.67 -41.01 24.18
C GLU A 499 -14.14 -41.42 24.13
N SER A 500 -14.45 -42.67 24.48
CA SER A 500 -15.78 -43.03 25.00
C SER A 500 -15.77 -44.44 25.61
N THR A 501 -15.60 -44.52 26.94
CA THR A 501 -16.00 -45.70 27.73
C THR A 501 -17.30 -45.47 28.50
N ALA A 502 -18.08 -44.44 28.15
CA ALA A 502 -19.33 -44.10 28.82
C ALA A 502 -20.49 -44.09 27.81
N THR A 503 -21.37 -45.09 27.89
CA THR A 503 -22.51 -45.25 26.98
C THR A 503 -23.54 -44.13 27.21
N PRO A 504 -23.97 -43.40 26.16
CA PRO A 504 -25.04 -42.41 26.24
C PRO A 504 -26.38 -43.02 26.66
N VAL A 505 -27.23 -42.24 27.35
CA VAL A 505 -28.60 -42.67 27.74
C VAL A 505 -29.47 -43.03 26.54
N SER A 506 -29.26 -42.38 25.38
CA SER A 506 -29.98 -42.70 24.15
C SER A 506 -29.86 -44.16 23.72
N GLY A 507 -28.76 -44.85 24.06
CA GLY A 507 -28.59 -46.27 23.79
C GLY A 507 -29.31 -47.22 24.76
N LYS A 508 -29.99 -46.69 25.80
CA LYS A 508 -30.68 -47.45 26.85
C LYS A 508 -32.18 -47.15 26.96
N VAL A 509 -32.72 -46.25 26.14
CA VAL A 509 -34.13 -45.84 26.15
C VAL A 509 -34.80 -46.32 24.87
N SER A 510 -35.96 -46.95 24.99
CA SER A 510 -36.85 -47.30 23.87
C SER A 510 -38.05 -46.36 23.90
N VAL A 511 -38.48 -45.85 22.74
CA VAL A 511 -39.61 -44.94 22.60
C VAL A 511 -40.65 -45.58 21.68
N ASP A 512 -41.93 -45.35 21.97
CA ASP A 512 -43.02 -45.79 21.11
C ASP A 512 -43.09 -44.93 19.83
N GLU A 513 -43.43 -45.58 18.71
CA GLU A 513 -43.40 -45.00 17.37
C GLU A 513 -44.29 -43.74 17.25
N GLY A 514 -43.70 -42.62 16.82
CA GLY A 514 -44.37 -41.32 16.66
C GLY A 514 -44.11 -40.31 17.79
N PHE A 515 -43.41 -40.70 18.87
CA PHE A 515 -43.05 -39.81 19.98
C PHE A 515 -41.56 -39.41 20.02
N GLU A 516 -40.78 -39.78 19.01
CA GLU A 516 -39.33 -39.54 18.94
C GLU A 516 -39.00 -38.04 18.90
N ASP A 517 -39.74 -37.27 18.11
CA ASP A 517 -39.56 -35.81 17.99
C ASP A 517 -39.93 -35.09 19.29
N ALA A 518 -40.94 -35.59 20.01
CA ALA A 518 -41.34 -35.04 21.31
C ALA A 518 -40.26 -35.30 22.39
N LEU A 519 -39.67 -36.50 22.41
CA LEU A 519 -38.56 -36.82 23.31
C LEU A 519 -37.32 -35.97 23.00
N ALA A 520 -36.98 -35.83 21.72
CA ALA A 520 -35.85 -35.01 21.28
C ALA A 520 -36.06 -33.53 21.62
N ALA A 521 -37.28 -33.00 21.49
CA ALA A 521 -37.58 -31.62 21.84
C ALA A 521 -37.49 -31.32 23.34
N VAL A 522 -37.85 -32.27 24.21
CA VAL A 522 -37.85 -32.07 25.67
C VAL A 522 -36.47 -32.31 26.27
N LEU A 523 -35.75 -33.35 25.83
CA LEU A 523 -34.49 -33.76 26.46
C LEU A 523 -33.25 -33.34 25.67
N GLY A 524 -33.36 -33.05 24.36
CA GLY A 524 -32.32 -32.46 23.52
C GLY A 524 -30.92 -33.06 23.74
N GLU A 525 -29.95 -32.18 23.99
CA GLU A 525 -28.55 -32.55 24.26
C GLU A 525 -28.37 -33.42 25.52
N GLY A 526 -29.36 -33.46 26.41
CA GLY A 526 -29.36 -34.33 27.59
C GLY A 526 -29.36 -35.82 27.26
N LEU A 527 -29.90 -36.24 26.11
CA LEU A 527 -29.90 -37.65 25.69
C LEU A 527 -28.50 -38.19 25.38
N ALA A 528 -27.54 -37.30 25.07
CA ALA A 528 -26.15 -37.64 24.81
C ALA A 528 -25.32 -37.77 26.12
N ALA A 529 -25.87 -37.34 27.27
CA ALA A 529 -25.19 -37.44 28.55
C ALA A 529 -25.14 -38.90 29.07
N PRO A 530 -24.03 -39.34 29.67
CA PRO A 530 -23.90 -40.70 30.18
C PRO A 530 -24.67 -40.89 31.51
N VAL A 531 -25.07 -42.13 31.81
CA VAL A 531 -25.58 -42.52 33.13
C VAL A 531 -24.41 -42.64 34.11
N GLY A 532 -24.46 -41.99 35.29
CA GLY A 532 -23.46 -42.16 36.34
C GLY A 532 -22.92 -40.87 36.92
N LYS A 533 -21.62 -40.57 36.75
CA LYS A 533 -20.99 -39.30 37.17
C LYS A 533 -20.13 -38.75 36.04
N ASN A 534 -20.39 -37.52 35.62
CA ASN A 534 -19.58 -36.80 34.64
C ASN A 534 -19.50 -35.32 35.00
N ARG A 535 -18.36 -34.66 34.73
CA ARG A 535 -18.16 -33.22 34.99
C ARG A 535 -19.00 -32.33 34.09
N ASN A 536 -19.41 -32.81 32.92
CA ASN A 536 -20.15 -32.05 31.91
C ASN A 536 -21.66 -32.39 31.85
N GLY A 537 -22.22 -32.96 32.91
CA GLY A 537 -23.64 -33.38 32.99
C GLY A 537 -23.82 -34.89 32.87
N TYR A 538 -24.73 -35.46 33.67
CA TYR A 538 -24.99 -36.90 33.73
C TYR A 538 -26.43 -37.19 34.18
N TRP A 539 -26.93 -38.38 33.85
CA TRP A 539 -28.19 -38.90 34.40
C TRP A 539 -27.93 -39.66 35.70
N ALA A 540 -28.63 -39.25 36.76
CA ALA A 540 -28.55 -39.87 38.08
C ALA A 540 -29.68 -40.88 38.27
N GLU A 541 -29.37 -42.06 38.78
CA GLU A 541 -30.37 -43.07 39.14
C GLU A 541 -30.93 -42.73 40.53
N ILE A 542 -32.25 -42.46 40.61
CA ILE A 542 -32.94 -42.13 41.86
C ILE A 542 -33.85 -43.29 42.22
N THR A 543 -33.59 -43.95 43.35
CA THR A 543 -34.48 -44.99 43.88
C THR A 543 -35.65 -44.33 44.62
N ILE A 544 -36.82 -44.29 44.00
CA ILE A 544 -38.05 -43.78 44.63
C ILE A 544 -38.53 -44.85 45.62
N ARG A 545 -38.57 -44.53 46.92
CA ARG A 545 -39.30 -45.35 47.91
C ARG A 545 -40.77 -44.99 47.81
N GLU A 546 -41.59 -45.93 47.36
CA GLU A 546 -43.04 -45.83 47.39
C GLU A 546 -43.54 -45.73 48.85
N THR A 547 -44.36 -44.72 49.13
CA THR A 547 -45.25 -44.64 50.30
C THR A 547 -46.69 -44.66 49.83
#